data_AF-A0A7C7KRB9-F1
#
_entry.id   AF-A0A7C7KRB9-F1
#
_cell.length_a   1.000
_cell.length_b   1.000
_cell.length_c   1.000
_cell.angle_alpha   90.00
_cell.angle_beta   90.00
_cell.angle_gamma   90.00
#
_symmetry.space_group_name_H-M   'P 1'
#
loop_
_entity.id
_entity.type
_entity.pdbx_description
1 polymer ?
#
loop_
_entity_poly.entity_id
_entity_poly.type
_entity_poly.pdbx_seq_one_letter_code
_entity_poly.pdbx_strand_id
1 'polypeptide(L)'
;MRGVRVYGKVVKVSGIYLEAYNPGSAVGNLVEILPSMGEKVIGEVIGFNEDRCIIMPYGTLAGIKPGDKVLIKSDPVSTKVGESLLGKVVNPFGDTLDGTAVYTRDRLPIEIESVNPLM
;
A
#
# COMPACT_ATOMS: atom_id res chain seq x y z
N MET A 1 -25.14 -0.18 -1.15
CA MET A 1 -24.73 -0.81 -2.43
C MET A 1 -23.39 -1.51 -2.20
N ARG A 2 -23.27 -2.82 -2.45
CA ARG A 2 -21.97 -3.52 -2.40
C ARG A 2 -21.18 -3.09 -3.63
N GLY A 3 -20.12 -2.30 -3.45
CA GLY A 3 -19.25 -1.87 -4.56
C GLY A 3 -18.59 -3.06 -5.25
N VAL A 4 -18.43 -2.98 -6.57
CA VAL A 4 -17.64 -3.93 -7.36
C VAL A 4 -16.16 -3.67 -7.06
N ARG A 5 -15.41 -4.69 -6.63
CA ARG A 5 -13.96 -4.62 -6.48
C ARG A 5 -13.29 -5.19 -7.72
N VAL A 6 -12.56 -4.34 -8.43
CA VAL A 6 -11.74 -4.74 -9.58
C VAL A 6 -10.36 -5.14 -9.07
N TYR A 7 -9.86 -6.27 -9.56
CA TYR A 7 -8.53 -6.77 -9.20
C TYR A 7 -7.65 -6.82 -10.44
N GLY A 8 -6.44 -6.32 -10.27
CA GLY A 8 -5.31 -6.63 -11.12
C GLY A 8 -4.74 -8.03 -10.85
N LYS A 9 -3.70 -8.39 -11.59
CA LYS A 9 -2.97 -9.65 -11.41
C LYS A 9 -1.48 -9.46 -11.57
N VAL A 10 -0.70 -10.12 -10.72
CA VAL A 10 0.75 -10.22 -10.87
C VAL A 10 1.07 -10.89 -12.20
N VAL A 11 1.97 -10.29 -12.96
CA VAL A 11 2.43 -10.80 -14.27
C VAL A 11 3.84 -11.35 -14.17
N LYS A 12 4.70 -10.66 -13.41
CA LYS A 12 6.11 -11.02 -13.26
C LYS A 12 6.58 -10.66 -11.87
N VAL A 13 7.45 -11.50 -11.32
CA VAL A 13 8.16 -11.27 -10.07
C VAL A 13 9.63 -11.19 -10.38
N SER A 14 10.27 -10.11 -9.96
CA SER A 14 11.70 -9.88 -9.99
C SER A 14 12.19 -9.77 -8.55
N GLY A 15 13.44 -10.11 -8.26
CA GLY A 15 13.92 -10.34 -6.88
C GLY A 15 13.53 -9.28 -5.84
N ILE A 16 13.36 -8.01 -6.25
CA ILE A 16 12.99 -6.90 -5.36
C ILE A 16 11.67 -6.19 -5.74
N TYR A 17 11.05 -6.50 -6.89
CA TYR A 17 9.85 -5.81 -7.37
C TYR A 17 8.95 -6.75 -8.17
N LEU A 18 7.70 -6.37 -8.40
CA LEU A 18 6.81 -7.12 -9.28
C LEU A 18 6.14 -6.22 -10.32
N GLU A 19 5.67 -6.82 -11.40
CA GLU A 19 4.84 -6.16 -12.41
C GLU A 19 3.43 -6.75 -12.34
N ALA A 20 2.40 -5.91 -12.47
CA ALA A 20 1.01 -6.34 -12.47
C ALA A 20 0.16 -5.59 -13.50
N TYR A 21 -0.83 -6.27 -14.07
CA TYR A 21 -1.91 -5.60 -14.80
C TYR A 21 -2.80 -4.90 -13.78
N ASN A 22 -2.96 -3.59 -13.90
CA ASN A 22 -3.73 -2.81 -12.96
C ASN A 22 -4.29 -1.53 -13.59
N PRO A 23 -5.54 -1.55 -14.07
CA PRO A 23 -6.12 -0.38 -14.72
C PRO A 23 -6.42 0.71 -13.69
N GLY A 24 -5.88 1.91 -13.91
CA GLY A 24 -6.24 3.11 -13.14
C GLY A 24 -5.39 3.40 -11.90
N SER A 25 -4.22 2.77 -11.75
CA SER A 25 -3.24 3.19 -10.74
C SER A 25 -2.40 4.37 -11.25
N ALA A 26 -1.97 5.23 -10.33
CA ALA A 26 -0.92 6.21 -10.53
C ALA A 26 0.34 5.84 -9.72
N VAL A 27 1.49 6.45 -10.05
CA VAL A 27 2.68 6.39 -9.19
C VAL A 27 2.31 6.93 -7.80
N GLY A 28 2.81 6.29 -6.76
CA GLY A 28 2.49 6.62 -5.37
C GLY A 28 1.22 5.97 -4.82
N ASN A 29 0.44 5.27 -5.66
CA ASN A 29 -0.71 4.52 -5.14
C ASN A 29 -0.25 3.30 -4.35
N LEU A 30 -0.85 3.11 -3.17
CA LEU A 30 -0.73 1.87 -2.42
C LEU A 30 -1.47 0.75 -3.13
N VAL A 31 -0.87 -0.43 -3.10
CA VAL A 31 -1.47 -1.66 -3.57
C VAL A 31 -1.39 -2.75 -2.50
N GLU A 32 -2.38 -3.63 -2.50
CA GLU A 32 -2.35 -4.87 -1.73
C GLU A 32 -2.19 -6.03 -2.70
N ILE A 33 -1.10 -6.78 -2.55
CA ILE A 33 -0.90 -8.06 -3.20
C ILE A 33 -1.50 -9.13 -2.30
N LEU A 34 -2.36 -9.96 -2.89
CA LEU A 34 -3.07 -11.03 -2.21
C LEU A 34 -2.58 -12.37 -2.78
N PRO A 35 -1.55 -12.96 -2.16
CA PRO A 35 -1.09 -14.27 -2.54
C PRO A 35 -2.20 -15.31 -2.37
N SER A 36 -2.20 -16.33 -3.23
CA SER A 36 -3.05 -17.51 -3.01
C SER A 36 -2.73 -18.26 -1.71
N MET A 37 -1.50 -18.14 -1.22
CA MET A 37 -1.03 -18.73 0.04
C MET A 37 -0.08 -17.75 0.74
N GLY A 38 -0.29 -17.53 2.04
CA GLY A 38 0.54 -16.62 2.84
C GLY A 38 -0.16 -15.30 3.20
N GLU A 39 0.60 -14.37 3.75
CA GLU A 39 0.08 -13.07 4.18
C GLU A 39 0.00 -12.07 3.03
N LYS A 40 -0.94 -11.12 3.14
CA LYS A 40 -1.02 -10.01 2.21
C LYS A 40 0.26 -9.17 2.28
N VAL A 41 0.70 -8.67 1.13
CA VAL A 41 1.87 -7.78 1.05
C VAL A 41 1.39 -6.42 0.58
N ILE A 42 1.77 -5.36 1.32
CA ILE A 42 1.55 -3.98 0.88
C ILE A 42 2.71 -3.59 -0.01
N GLY A 43 2.42 -2.85 -1.07
CA GLY A 43 3.42 -2.20 -1.89
C GLY A 43 2.93 -0.87 -2.43
N GLU A 44 3.77 -0.26 -3.26
CA GLU A 44 3.52 1.01 -3.89
C GLU A 44 3.85 0.94 -5.37
N VAL A 45 3.02 1.58 -6.20
CA VAL A 45 3.31 1.73 -7.62
C VAL A 45 4.43 2.76 -7.79
N ILE A 46 5.59 2.31 -8.28
CA ILE A 46 6.78 3.14 -8.47
C ILE A 46 7.02 3.52 -9.93
N GLY A 47 6.21 3.00 -10.85
CA GLY A 47 6.34 3.28 -12.28
C GLY A 47 5.49 2.35 -13.12
N PHE A 48 5.70 2.43 -14.43
CA PHE A 48 4.96 1.64 -15.42
C PHE A 48 5.92 1.08 -16.46
N ASN A 49 5.58 -0.08 -17.00
CA ASN A 49 6.22 -0.67 -18.16
C ASN A 49 5.13 -1.12 -19.12
N GLU A 50 5.01 -0.46 -20.27
CA GLU A 50 3.90 -0.65 -21.22
C GLU A 50 2.53 -0.50 -20.53
N ASP A 51 1.76 -1.60 -20.44
CA ASP A 51 0.42 -1.66 -19.85
C ASP A 51 0.42 -2.22 -18.41
N ARG A 52 1.59 -2.29 -17.78
CA ARG A 52 1.79 -2.86 -16.44
C ARG A 52 2.29 -1.81 -15.47
N CYS A 53 1.81 -1.90 -14.23
CA CYS A 53 2.40 -1.17 -13.12
C CYS A 53 3.59 -1.94 -12.54
N ILE A 54 4.65 -1.22 -12.17
CA ILE A 54 5.80 -1.71 -11.43
C ILE A 54 5.54 -1.40 -9.96
N ILE A 55 5.59 -2.42 -9.12
CA ILE A 55 5.25 -2.33 -7.70
C ILE A 55 6.48 -2.68 -6.86
N MET A 56 6.81 -1.77 -5.94
CA MET A 56 7.78 -2.01 -4.87
C MET A 56 7.04 -2.56 -3.65
N PRO A 57 7.29 -3.81 -3.21
CA PRO A 57 6.72 -4.35 -1.99
C PRO A 57 7.41 -3.76 -0.75
N TYR A 58 6.66 -3.56 0.32
CA TYR A 58 7.20 -3.22 1.65
C TYR A 58 7.44 -4.44 2.53
N GLY A 59 7.25 -5.64 1.98
CA GLY A 59 7.48 -6.91 2.65
C GLY A 59 8.17 -7.92 1.73
N THR A 60 8.29 -9.15 2.20
CA THR A 60 8.89 -10.23 1.42
C THR A 60 8.06 -10.59 0.20
N LEU A 61 8.72 -10.90 -0.92
CA LEU A 61 8.09 -11.47 -2.12
C LEU A 61 7.98 -12.99 -2.06
N ALA A 62 8.42 -13.63 -0.97
CA ALA A 62 8.37 -15.08 -0.82
C ALA A 62 6.94 -15.60 -0.98
N GLY A 63 6.75 -16.50 -1.95
CA GLY A 63 5.45 -17.12 -2.23
C GLY A 63 4.54 -16.32 -3.18
N ILE A 64 4.89 -15.09 -3.55
CA ILE A 64 4.17 -14.34 -4.59
C ILE A 64 4.50 -14.92 -5.96
N LYS A 65 3.47 -15.11 -6.79
CA LYS A 65 3.59 -15.68 -8.14
C LYS A 65 2.69 -14.99 -9.16
N PRO A 66 2.98 -15.13 -10.47
CA PRO A 66 2.06 -14.70 -11.51
C PRO A 66 0.64 -15.26 -11.30
N GLY A 67 -0.36 -14.41 -11.50
CA GLY A 67 -1.77 -14.70 -11.29
C GLY A 67 -2.31 -14.36 -9.90
N ASP A 68 -1.46 -14.12 -8.90
CA ASP A 68 -1.90 -13.59 -7.61
C ASP A 68 -2.57 -12.22 -7.80
N LYS A 69 -3.55 -11.92 -6.94
CA LYS A 69 -4.40 -10.74 -7.13
C LYS A 69 -3.70 -9.49 -6.63
N VAL A 70 -3.93 -8.38 -7.31
CA VAL A 70 -3.47 -7.04 -6.90
C VAL A 70 -4.66 -6.12 -6.78
N LEU A 71 -4.74 -5.36 -5.70
CA LEU A 71 -5.82 -4.39 -5.44
C LEU A 71 -5.22 -3.00 -5.23
N ILE A 72 -5.73 -1.99 -5.93
CA ILE A 72 -5.41 -0.58 -5.65
C ILE A 72 -6.13 -0.16 -4.37
N LYS A 73 -5.40 0.47 -3.46
CA LYS A 73 -6.00 1.31 -2.44
C LYS A 73 -6.16 2.70 -3.04
N SER A 74 -7.40 3.15 -3.19
CA SER A 74 -7.75 4.43 -3.80
C SER A 74 -7.25 5.64 -3.00
N ASP A 75 -6.87 5.43 -1.75
CA ASP A 75 -6.38 6.48 -0.88
C ASP A 75 -4.87 6.67 -1.06
N PRO A 76 -4.36 7.91 -1.03
CA PRO A 76 -2.94 8.19 -0.93
C PRO A 76 -2.30 7.42 0.23
N VAL A 77 -0.99 7.17 0.13
CA VAL A 77 -0.22 6.62 1.25
C VAL A 77 -0.45 7.51 2.46
N SER A 78 -1.12 6.97 3.47
CA SER A 78 -1.53 7.72 4.67
C SER A 78 -1.24 6.90 5.91
N THR A 79 -1.07 7.57 7.04
CA THR A 79 -0.87 6.93 8.34
C THR A 79 -1.91 7.41 9.36
N LYS A 80 -2.15 6.60 10.39
CA LYS A 80 -3.02 6.98 11.52
C LYS A 80 -2.37 8.13 12.28
N VAL A 81 -3.17 9.09 12.72
CA VAL A 81 -2.70 10.22 13.56
C VAL A 81 -3.63 10.45 14.75
N GLY A 82 -3.13 11.09 15.81
CA GLY A 82 -3.93 11.49 16.97
C GLY A 82 -3.23 11.19 18.30
N GLU A 83 -3.79 11.70 19.39
CA GLU A 83 -3.22 11.60 20.73
C GLU A 83 -3.09 10.15 21.23
N SER A 84 -3.88 9.22 20.70
CA SER A 84 -3.80 7.79 21.04
C SER A 84 -2.49 7.11 20.63
N LEU A 85 -1.64 7.79 19.84
CA LEU A 85 -0.28 7.36 19.51
C LEU A 85 0.78 7.80 20.52
N LEU A 86 0.46 8.72 21.45
CA LEU A 86 1.44 9.23 22.41
C LEU A 86 1.95 8.09 23.31
N GLY A 87 3.28 7.96 23.37
CA GLY A 87 3.95 6.90 24.12
C GLY A 87 3.93 5.52 23.44
N LYS A 88 3.42 5.41 22.20
CA LYS A 88 3.43 4.16 21.43
C LYS A 88 4.63 4.09 20.51
N VAL A 89 5.17 2.88 20.33
CA VAL A 89 6.14 2.57 19.28
C VAL A 89 5.38 1.91 18.13
N VAL A 90 5.43 2.51 16.94
CA VAL A 90 4.68 2.08 15.75
C VAL A 90 5.61 1.72 14.59
N ASN A 91 5.10 0.90 13.68
CA ASN A 91 5.71 0.64 12.37
C ASN A 91 5.43 1.80 11.38
N PRO A 92 6.00 1.78 10.17
CA PRO A 92 5.78 2.83 9.16
C PRO A 92 4.33 3.03 8.71
N PHE A 93 3.42 2.07 8.98
CA PHE A 93 2.00 2.14 8.65
C PHE A 93 1.12 2.63 9.80
N GLY A 94 1.73 2.96 10.95
CA GLY A 94 1.03 3.43 12.15
C GLY A 94 0.40 2.32 12.99
N ASP A 95 0.80 1.06 12.78
CA ASP A 95 0.41 -0.05 13.64
C ASP A 95 1.47 -0.27 14.74
N THR A 96 1.02 -0.49 15.97
CA THR A 96 1.90 -0.62 17.14
C THR A 96 2.69 -1.92 17.12
N LEU A 97 3.97 -1.86 17.50
CA LEU A 97 4.83 -3.04 17.55
C LEU A 97 4.44 -4.02 18.67
N ASP A 98 3.79 -3.54 19.73
CA ASP A 98 3.28 -4.35 20.84
C ASP A 98 1.85 -4.89 20.58
N GLY A 99 1.26 -4.60 19.42
CA GLY A 99 -0.11 -4.98 19.06
C GLY A 99 -1.22 -4.22 19.79
N THR A 100 -0.92 -3.19 20.57
CA THR A 100 -1.95 -2.36 21.22
C THR A 100 -2.78 -1.55 20.22
N ALA A 101 -4.10 -1.58 20.37
CA ALA A 101 -4.97 -0.86 19.46
C ALA A 101 -4.77 0.67 19.58
N VAL A 102 -4.54 1.32 18.43
CA VAL A 102 -4.60 2.78 18.29
C VAL A 102 -6.00 3.16 17.84
N TYR A 103 -6.76 3.76 18.75
CA TYR A 103 -8.11 4.24 18.47
C TYR A 103 -8.03 5.65 17.89
N THR A 104 -7.98 5.74 16.56
CA THR A 104 -8.15 6.98 15.81
C THR A 104 -8.84 6.69 14.49
N ARG A 105 -9.66 7.64 14.03
CA ARG A 105 -10.24 7.63 12.69
C ARG A 105 -9.48 8.55 11.74
N ASP A 106 -8.64 9.42 12.29
CA ASP A 106 -7.94 10.42 11.53
C ASP A 106 -6.71 9.81 10.85
N ARG A 107 -6.57 10.12 9.57
CA ARG A 107 -5.42 9.74 8.76
C ARG A 107 -4.93 10.97 8.03
N LEU A 108 -3.62 11.14 7.98
CA LEU A 108 -2.98 12.15 7.14
C LEU A 108 -2.16 11.46 6.04
N PRO A 109 -2.13 12.01 4.83
CA PRO A 109 -1.16 11.62 3.81
C PRO A 109 0.26 11.75 4.35
N ILE A 110 1.15 10.84 3.96
CA ILE A 110 2.58 10.94 4.31
C ILE A 110 3.22 12.09 3.52
N GLU A 111 2.80 12.27 2.28
CA GLU A 111 3.21 13.40 1.46
C GLU A 111 2.40 14.64 1.90
N ILE A 112 3.08 15.56 2.59
CA ILE A 112 2.46 16.79 3.10
C ILE A 112 2.59 17.85 2.01
N GLU A 113 1.47 18.45 1.62
CA GLU A 113 1.50 19.61 0.72
C GLU A 113 2.34 20.73 1.34
N SER A 114 3.14 21.40 0.50
CA SER A 114 3.96 22.53 0.94
C SER A 114 3.13 23.51 1.75
N VAL A 115 3.55 23.76 2.99
CA VAL A 115 2.97 24.82 3.81
C VAL A 115 3.28 26.16 3.14
N ASN A 116 2.28 27.02 3.01
CA ASN A 116 2.50 28.38 2.52
C ASN A 116 3.42 29.11 3.51
N PRO A 117 4.56 29.67 3.09
CA PRO A 117 5.49 30.35 3.98
C PRO A 117 4.92 31.63 4.64
N LEU A 118 3.75 32.09 4.22
CA LEU A 118 3.02 33.22 4.81
C LEU A 118 1.78 32.81 5.63
N MET A 119 1.60 31.51 5.89
CA MET A 119 0.77 31.02 6.99
C MET A 119 1.63 30.76 8.23
#